data_AF-A0A7K4FSL2-F1
#
_entry.id   AF-A0A7K4FSL2-F1
#
_cell.length_a   1.000
_cell.length_b   1.000
_cell.length_c   1.000
_cell.angle_alpha   90.00
_cell.angle_beta   90.00
_cell.angle_gamma   90.00
#
_symmetry.space_group_name_H-M   'P 1'
#
loop_
_entity.id
_entity.type
_entity.pdbx_description
1 polymer ?
#
loop_
_entity_poly.entity_id
_entity_poly.type
_entity_poly.pdbx_seq_one_letter_code
_entity_poly.pdbx_strand_id
1 'polypeptide(L)'
;MAEGKIQIEAQVKLDGKLLEGARVYVHIKGYSRARVTHVDLEHDELKKVLRPRHSDYPYVNWEGNNVKIEVKGHTIEVISQTLGSLIHMKGNLYVGGKGKGLFLGFHKEEIKALEDFGVKNGFPPVSKRTKYDK
;
A
#
# COMPACT_ATOMS: atom_id res chain seq x y z
N MET A 1 -3.96 -6.73 -16.68
CA MET A 1 -3.60 -6.03 -15.42
C MET A 1 -4.69 -5.00 -15.16
N ALA A 2 -5.00 -4.72 -13.89
CA ALA A 2 -5.95 -3.65 -13.58
C ALA A 2 -5.24 -2.30 -13.80
N GLU A 3 -5.88 -1.39 -14.53
CA GLU A 3 -5.29 -0.08 -14.85
C GLU A 3 -4.92 0.68 -13.58
N GLY A 4 -3.78 1.41 -13.59
CA GLY A 4 -3.28 2.20 -12.45
C GLY A 4 -2.86 1.40 -11.21
N LYS A 5 -2.71 0.09 -11.34
CA LYS A 5 -2.15 -0.78 -10.30
C LYS A 5 -0.77 -1.26 -10.71
N ILE A 6 0.27 -0.60 -10.20
CA ILE A 6 1.66 -0.82 -10.58
C ILE A 6 2.25 -1.87 -9.64
N GLN A 7 2.66 -3.02 -10.17
CA GLN A 7 3.35 -4.05 -9.38
C GLN A 7 4.78 -3.61 -9.10
N ILE A 8 5.24 -3.81 -7.88
CA ILE A 8 6.63 -3.52 -7.47
C ILE A 8 7.30 -4.78 -6.95
N GLU A 9 8.63 -4.81 -7.05
CA GLU A 9 9.43 -5.86 -6.43
C GLU A 9 9.49 -5.65 -4.91
N ALA A 10 9.00 -6.65 -4.19
CA ALA A 10 8.97 -6.65 -2.75
C ALA A 10 8.91 -8.09 -2.21
N GLN A 11 9.49 -8.29 -1.04
CA GLN A 11 9.27 -9.47 -0.22
C GLN A 11 8.33 -9.12 0.93
N VAL A 12 7.39 -10.02 1.23
CA VAL A 12 6.49 -9.88 2.37
C VAL A 12 6.66 -11.07 3.28
N LYS A 13 6.85 -10.83 4.58
CA LYS A 13 6.83 -11.87 5.60
C LYS A 13 5.70 -11.64 6.58
N LEU A 14 5.15 -12.74 7.10
CA LEU A 14 4.17 -12.75 8.17
C LEU A 14 4.74 -13.59 9.32
N ASP A 15 4.88 -12.97 10.48
CA ASP A 15 5.42 -13.61 11.70
C ASP A 15 6.78 -14.28 11.44
N GLY A 16 7.63 -13.61 10.64
CA GLY A 16 8.94 -14.09 10.22
C GLY A 16 8.94 -15.07 9.04
N LYS A 17 7.79 -15.63 8.64
CA LYS A 17 7.68 -16.54 7.51
C LYS A 17 7.53 -15.78 6.19
N LEU A 18 8.40 -16.07 5.22
CA LEU A 18 8.27 -15.54 3.86
C LEU A 18 6.97 -16.02 3.20
N LEU A 19 6.21 -15.09 2.62
CA LEU A 19 5.00 -15.38 1.87
C LEU A 19 5.35 -15.52 0.38
N GLU A 20 5.63 -16.76 -0.05
CA GLU A 20 5.92 -17.04 -1.46
C GLU A 20 4.75 -16.66 -2.37
N GLY A 21 5.04 -15.94 -3.45
CA GLY A 21 4.00 -15.46 -4.37
C GLY A 21 3.19 -14.27 -3.85
N ALA A 22 3.58 -13.66 -2.72
CA ALA A 22 3.00 -12.39 -2.29
C ALA A 22 3.29 -11.29 -3.33
N ARG A 23 2.30 -10.45 -3.60
CA ARG A 23 2.40 -9.38 -4.61
C ARG A 23 2.11 -8.05 -3.96
N VAL A 24 2.97 -7.08 -4.24
CA VAL A 24 2.83 -5.71 -3.74
C VAL A 24 2.55 -4.77 -4.89
N TYR A 25 1.59 -3.87 -4.70
CA TYR A 25 1.22 -2.91 -5.73
C TYR A 25 1.06 -1.51 -5.18
N VAL A 26 1.49 -0.51 -5.94
CA VAL A 26 1.03 0.87 -5.75
C VAL A 26 -0.25 1.05 -6.55
N HIS A 27 -1.35 1.36 -5.86
CA HIS A 27 -2.67 1.51 -6.45
C HIS A 27 -3.03 3.00 -6.52
N ILE A 28 -2.94 3.57 -7.72
CA ILE A 28 -3.09 5.00 -7.94
C ILE A 28 -4.56 5.41 -7.88
N LYS A 29 -4.82 6.53 -7.20
CA LYS A 29 -6.14 7.15 -7.13
C LYS A 29 -6.75 7.37 -8.51
N GLY A 30 -8.03 7.05 -8.63
CA GLY A 30 -8.81 7.26 -9.84
C GLY A 30 -8.86 6.06 -10.77
N TYR A 31 -7.94 5.11 -10.60
CA TYR A 31 -7.92 3.88 -11.38
C TYR A 31 -8.49 2.72 -10.59
N SER A 32 -9.08 1.74 -11.28
CA SER A 32 -9.56 0.49 -10.67
C SER A 32 -10.43 0.68 -9.41
N ARG A 33 -11.14 1.82 -9.34
CA ARG A 33 -11.99 2.31 -8.23
C ARG A 33 -11.25 2.77 -6.97
N ALA A 34 -9.93 2.94 -7.00
CA ALA A 34 -9.18 3.56 -5.90
C ALA A 34 -9.64 5.01 -5.68
N ARG A 35 -10.13 5.31 -4.48
CA ARG A 35 -10.53 6.68 -4.09
C ARG A 35 -9.36 7.53 -3.61
N VAL A 36 -8.31 6.87 -3.11
CA VAL A 36 -7.07 7.42 -2.58
C VAL A 36 -5.94 6.49 -3.00
N THR A 37 -4.75 7.04 -3.25
CA THR A 37 -3.56 6.26 -3.56
C THR A 37 -3.10 5.47 -2.32
N HIS A 38 -2.85 4.18 -2.47
CA HIS A 38 -2.48 3.28 -1.37
C HIS A 38 -1.58 2.14 -1.88
N VAL A 39 -0.98 1.39 -0.96
CA VAL A 39 -0.21 0.19 -1.29
C VAL A 39 -1.01 -1.06 -0.97
N ASP A 40 -1.12 -1.96 -1.92
CA ASP A 40 -1.81 -3.23 -1.80
C ASP A 40 -0.80 -4.34 -1.47
N LEU A 41 -1.06 -5.14 -0.43
CA LEU A 41 -0.34 -6.38 -0.12
C LEU A 41 -1.27 -7.57 -0.40
N GLU A 42 -0.97 -8.37 -1.43
CA GLU A 42 -1.82 -9.49 -1.84
C GLU A 42 -1.16 -10.83 -1.55
N HIS A 43 -1.76 -11.58 -0.63
CA HIS A 43 -1.45 -12.97 -0.33
C HIS A 43 -2.58 -13.58 0.52
N ASP A 44 -2.85 -14.88 0.38
CA ASP A 44 -3.98 -15.52 1.06
C ASP A 44 -3.81 -15.58 2.59
N GLU A 45 -2.58 -15.78 3.07
CA GLU A 45 -2.26 -15.74 4.51
C GLU A 45 -2.56 -14.37 5.15
N LEU A 46 -2.41 -13.27 4.41
CA LEU A 46 -2.68 -11.92 4.94
C LEU A 46 -4.17 -11.68 5.22
N LYS A 47 -5.08 -12.46 4.61
CA LYS A 47 -6.52 -12.40 4.91
C LYS A 47 -6.84 -12.86 6.32
N LYS A 48 -5.97 -13.68 6.93
CA LYS A 48 -6.13 -14.18 8.30
C LYS A 48 -5.80 -13.11 9.33
N VAL A 49 -4.92 -12.16 8.98
CA VAL A 49 -4.53 -11.04 9.85
C VAL A 49 -5.68 -10.06 10.04
N LEU A 50 -6.28 -9.61 8.93
CA LEU A 50 -7.35 -8.60 8.97
C LEU A 50 -8.41 -8.89 7.91
N ARG A 51 -9.64 -9.10 8.37
CA ARG A 51 -10.79 -9.38 7.49
C ARG A 51 -11.19 -8.14 6.69
N PRO A 52 -11.81 -8.30 5.51
CA PRO A 52 -12.38 -7.18 4.77
C PRO A 52 -13.28 -6.32 5.66
N ARG A 53 -13.19 -4.98 5.51
CA ARG A 53 -13.94 -3.97 6.30
C ARG A 53 -13.47 -3.80 7.75
N HIS A 54 -12.40 -4.47 8.16
CA HIS A 54 -11.68 -4.19 9.40
C HIS A 54 -10.42 -3.38 9.10
N SER A 55 -10.01 -2.55 10.07
CA SER A 55 -8.82 -1.73 9.98
C SER A 55 -8.01 -1.77 11.28
N ASP A 56 -6.74 -1.43 11.19
CA ASP A 56 -5.86 -1.14 12.31
C ASP A 56 -5.01 0.10 12.02
N TYR A 57 -4.46 0.70 13.08
CA TYR A 57 -3.66 1.93 13.00
C TYR A 57 -2.32 1.77 13.73
N PRO A 58 -1.45 0.84 13.32
CA PRO A 58 -0.14 0.67 13.93
C PRO A 58 0.72 1.91 13.81
N TYR A 59 1.48 2.18 14.87
CA TYR A 59 2.57 3.14 14.82
C TYR A 59 3.78 2.48 14.16
N VAL A 60 4.31 3.10 13.11
CA VAL A 60 5.47 2.59 12.36
C VAL A 60 6.57 3.63 12.30
N ASN A 61 7.82 3.16 12.26
CA ASN A 61 8.96 3.94 11.81
C ASN A 61 9.46 3.31 10.51
N TRP A 62 9.08 3.89 9.37
CA TRP A 62 9.47 3.42 8.05
C TRP A 62 10.66 4.21 7.55
N GLU A 63 11.84 3.62 7.70
CA GLU A 63 13.10 4.16 7.21
C GLU A 63 13.84 3.10 6.38
N GLY A 64 14.18 3.46 5.14
CA GLY A 64 14.87 2.56 4.22
C GLY A 64 14.00 1.44 3.68
N ASN A 65 14.66 0.35 3.26
CA ASN A 65 14.03 -0.68 2.42
C ASN A 65 13.21 -1.72 3.19
N ASN A 66 13.08 -1.60 4.50
CA ASN A 66 12.39 -2.58 5.34
C ASN A 66 11.50 -1.87 6.36
N VAL A 67 10.27 -2.37 6.55
CA VAL A 67 9.38 -1.94 7.62
C VAL A 67 8.72 -3.14 8.27
N LYS A 68 8.56 -3.07 9.60
CA LYS A 68 7.75 -4.01 10.39
C LYS A 68 6.48 -3.31 10.85
N ILE A 69 5.34 -3.98 10.66
CA ILE A 69 4.01 -3.44 10.91
C ILE A 69 3.28 -4.44 11.81
N GLU A 70 2.99 -4.04 13.05
CA GLU A 70 2.28 -4.89 14.02
C GLU A 70 0.76 -4.71 13.87
N VAL A 71 0.04 -5.74 13.44
CA VAL A 71 -1.40 -5.68 13.17
C VAL A 71 -2.09 -6.81 13.91
N LYS A 72 -2.96 -6.48 14.88
CA LYS A 72 -3.76 -7.46 15.64
C LYS A 72 -2.95 -8.65 16.19
N GLY A 73 -1.73 -8.41 16.67
CA GLY A 73 -0.86 -9.44 17.25
C GLY A 73 -0.01 -10.21 16.23
N HIS A 74 -0.08 -9.85 14.95
CA HIS A 74 0.81 -10.37 13.90
C HIS A 74 1.81 -9.31 13.48
N THR A 75 3.00 -9.74 13.04
CA THR A 75 4.04 -8.86 12.51
C THR A 75 4.18 -9.08 11.02
N ILE A 76 3.89 -8.05 10.25
CA ILE A 76 4.10 -8.03 8.80
C ILE A 76 5.40 -7.30 8.52
N GLU A 77 6.32 -7.95 7.82
CA GLU A 77 7.55 -7.33 7.33
C GLU A 77 7.46 -7.11 5.82
N VAL A 78 7.71 -5.89 5.36
CA VAL A 78 7.74 -5.55 3.92
C VAL A 78 9.14 -5.05 3.58
N ILE A 79 9.78 -5.74 2.63
CA ILE A 79 11.12 -5.42 2.16
C ILE A 79 11.04 -5.04 0.69
N SER A 80 11.32 -3.77 0.36
CA SER A 80 11.29 -3.27 -1.02
C SER A 80 12.18 -2.03 -1.17
N GLN A 81 13.06 -2.05 -2.17
CA GLN A 81 13.86 -0.88 -2.53
C GLN A 81 12.98 0.26 -3.08
N THR A 82 11.96 -0.09 -3.87
CA THR A 82 11.02 0.90 -4.43
C THR A 82 10.26 1.60 -3.30
N LEU A 83 9.63 0.86 -2.38
CA LEU A 83 8.92 1.53 -1.27
C LEU A 83 9.86 2.29 -0.34
N GLY A 84 11.05 1.75 -0.06
CA GLY A 84 12.02 2.39 0.83
C GLY A 84 12.58 3.72 0.32
N SER A 85 12.47 4.00 -0.97
CA SER A 85 12.83 5.29 -1.57
C SER A 85 11.64 6.25 -1.72
N LEU A 86 10.42 5.76 -1.55
CA LEU A 86 9.19 6.54 -1.71
C LEU A 86 8.56 6.92 -0.37
N ILE A 87 8.72 6.08 0.65
CA ILE A 87 8.03 6.19 1.93
C ILE A 87 9.06 6.47 3.03
N HIS A 88 8.91 7.61 3.68
CA HIS A 88 9.68 8.02 4.83
C HIS A 88 8.70 8.58 5.86
N MET A 89 8.31 7.77 6.84
CA MET A 89 7.30 8.18 7.80
C MET A 89 7.56 7.64 9.18
N LYS A 90 7.18 8.43 10.18
CA LYS A 90 7.13 8.02 11.58
C LYS A 90 5.79 8.42 12.16
N GLY A 91 4.90 7.46 12.37
CA GLY A 91 3.53 7.76 12.74
C GLY A 91 2.57 6.60 12.52
N ASN A 92 1.27 6.87 12.62
CA ASN A 92 0.24 5.86 12.43
C ASN A 92 0.07 5.54 10.94
N LEU A 93 0.14 4.27 10.60
CA LEU A 93 -0.16 3.75 9.28
C LEU A 93 -1.58 3.18 9.27
N TYR A 94 -2.40 3.52 8.27
CA TYR A 94 -3.70 2.86 8.12
C TYR A 94 -3.48 1.49 7.49
N VAL A 95 -3.94 0.42 8.14
CA VAL A 95 -3.94 -0.93 7.56
C VAL A 95 -5.38 -1.42 7.44
N GLY A 96 -5.82 -1.69 6.22
CA GLY A 96 -7.19 -2.17 5.95
C GLY A 96 -7.21 -3.58 5.36
N GLY A 97 -8.16 -4.39 5.82
CA GLY A 97 -8.40 -5.71 5.24
C GLY A 97 -9.13 -5.61 3.90
N LYS A 98 -8.73 -6.44 2.93
CA LYS A 98 -9.37 -6.58 1.63
C LYS A 98 -9.49 -8.04 1.20
N GLY A 99 -10.32 -8.32 0.20
CA GLY A 99 -10.59 -9.71 -0.24
C GLY A 99 -9.36 -10.51 -0.69
N LYS A 100 -8.26 -9.86 -1.07
CA LYS A 100 -7.01 -10.49 -1.53
C LYS A 100 -5.82 -10.32 -0.57
N GLY A 101 -6.03 -9.78 0.64
CA GLY A 101 -4.96 -9.47 1.59
C GLY A 101 -5.22 -8.15 2.31
N LEU A 102 -4.25 -7.24 2.29
CA LEU A 102 -4.31 -5.97 3.00
C LEU A 102 -4.05 -4.79 2.06
N PHE A 103 -4.38 -3.59 2.52
CA PHE A 103 -3.87 -2.36 1.94
C PHE A 103 -3.36 -1.41 3.02
N LEU A 104 -2.32 -0.66 2.69
CA LEU A 104 -1.65 0.34 3.50
C LEU A 104 -2.06 1.73 2.99
N GLY A 105 -2.73 2.49 3.83
CA GLY A 105 -3.09 3.89 3.59
C GLY A 105 -2.13 4.81 4.34
N PHE A 106 -1.72 5.89 3.68
CA PHE A 106 -0.68 6.78 4.17
C PHE A 106 -1.17 8.20 4.39
N HIS A 107 -0.31 9.05 4.97
CA HIS A 107 -0.54 10.48 5.07
C HIS A 107 -0.21 11.17 3.74
N LYS A 108 -0.51 12.48 3.69
CA LYS A 108 -0.47 13.28 2.46
C LYS A 108 0.92 13.28 1.79
N GLU A 109 1.98 13.26 2.60
CA GLU A 109 3.36 13.33 2.10
C GLU A 109 3.75 12.07 1.34
N GLU A 110 3.48 10.89 1.91
CA GLU A 110 3.77 9.61 1.26
C GLU A 110 2.81 9.35 0.10
N ILE A 111 1.54 9.76 0.22
CA ILE A 111 0.59 9.71 -0.90
C ILE A 111 1.15 10.48 -2.10
N LYS A 112 1.70 11.69 -1.87
CA LYS A 112 2.29 12.48 -2.95
C LYS A 112 3.47 11.75 -3.60
N ALA A 113 4.37 11.16 -2.81
CA ALA A 113 5.50 10.40 -3.33
C ALA A 113 5.05 9.17 -4.17
N LEU A 114 4.02 8.46 -3.72
CA LEU A 114 3.43 7.34 -4.46
C LEU A 114 2.73 7.81 -5.74
N GLU A 115 2.10 8.98 -5.73
CA GLU A 115 1.47 9.58 -6.91
C GLU A 115 2.52 10.06 -7.92
N ASP A 116 3.62 10.67 -7.47
CA ASP A 116 4.75 11.05 -8.33
C ASP A 116 5.41 9.81 -8.98
N PHE A 117 5.50 8.71 -8.23
CA PHE A 117 5.89 7.41 -8.79
C PHE A 117 4.87 6.93 -9.83
N GLY A 118 3.57 7.06 -9.57
CA GLY A 118 2.51 6.77 -10.53
C GLY A 118 2.65 7.54 -11.84
N VAL A 119 2.88 8.86 -11.77
CA VAL A 119 3.09 9.75 -12.92
C VAL A 119 4.26 9.26 -13.77
N LYS A 120 5.40 8.95 -13.15
CA LYS A 120 6.59 8.42 -13.84
C LYS A 120 6.34 7.10 -14.57
N ASN A 121 5.35 6.32 -14.11
CA ASN A 121 4.94 5.06 -14.70
C ASN A 121 3.71 5.18 -15.63
N GLY A 122 3.32 6.41 -16.00
CA GLY A 122 2.21 6.66 -16.93
C GLY A 122 0.81 6.62 -16.31
N PHE A 123 0.70 6.63 -14.98
CA PHE A 123 -0.56 6.60 -14.25
C PHE A 123 -0.67 7.82 -13.32
N PRO A 124 -0.97 9.02 -13.84
CA PRO A 124 -1.19 10.21 -13.01
C PRO A 124 -2.51 10.08 -12.21
N PRO A 125 -2.57 10.53 -10.94
CA PRO A 125 -3.79 10.42 -10.13
C PRO A 125 -4.95 11.21 -10.75
N VAL A 126 -6.13 10.59 -10.84
CA VAL A 126 -7.32 11.26 -11.41
C VAL A 126 -8.06 12.01 -10.30
N SER A 127 -8.06 13.34 -10.37
CA SER A 127 -8.99 14.17 -9.61
C SER A 127 -10.37 14.12 -10.28
N LYS A 128 -11.46 14.26 -9.50
CA LYS A 128 -12.77 14.48 -10.11
C LYS A 128 -12.65 15.71 -11.02
N ARG A 129 -12.97 15.58 -12.31
CA ARG A 129 -13.28 16.73 -13.18
C ARG A 129 -14.28 17.60 -12.41
N THR A 130 -13.89 18.83 -12.09
CA THR A 130 -14.82 19.85 -11.63
C THR A 130 -15.85 20.02 -12.74
N LYS A 131 -17.14 20.00 -12.40
CA LYS A 131 -18.26 20.12 -13.36
C LYS A 131 -18.38 21.53 -14.00
N TYR A 132 -17.33 22.33 -14.00
CA TYR A 132 -17.35 23.77 -14.32
C TYR A 132 -16.32 24.18 -15.40
N ASP A 133 -16.02 23.29 -16.34
CA ASP A 133 -15.42 23.68 -17.62
C ASP A 133 -16.43 23.35 -18.72
N LYS A 134 -17.41 24.25 -18.90
CA LYS A 134 -18.26 24.37 -20.08
C LYS A 134 -18.56 25.84 -20.30
#